data_AF-A0A091IYG7-F1
#
_entry.id   AF-A0A091IYG7-F1
#
_cell.length_a   1.000
_cell.length_b   1.000
_cell.length_c   1.000
_cell.angle_alpha   90.00
_cell.angle_beta   90.00
_cell.angle_gamma   90.00
#
_symmetry.space_group_name_H-M   'P 1'
#
loop_
_entity.id
_entity.type
_entity.pdbx_description
1 polymer ?
#
loop_
_entity_poly.entity_id
_entity_poly.type
_entity_poly.pdbx_seq_one_letter_code
_entity_poly.pdbx_strand_id
1 'polypeptide(L)'
;AVPLLITVVLCSSLGAGSTHEVVPSFLQTLLEGSAEQLYAGPISQYEVDDVTRAALTALKECIDKLSPEHVKALADLLVIHS
;
A
#
# COMPACT_ATOMS: atom_id res chain seq x y z
N ALA A 1 8.52 -6.88 10.71
CA ALA A 1 7.42 -6.09 10.13
C ALA A 1 7.93 -4.80 9.48
N VAL A 2 8.60 -3.90 10.22
CA VAL A 2 9.15 -2.62 9.72
C VAL A 2 10.08 -2.72 8.48
N PRO A 3 11.01 -3.70 8.38
CA PRO A 3 11.93 -3.73 7.23
C PRO A 3 11.22 -4.06 5.91
N LEU A 4 10.11 -4.81 5.95
CA LEU A 4 9.31 -5.14 4.76
C LEU A 4 8.64 -3.91 4.14
N LEU A 5 8.09 -3.04 4.99
CA LEU A 5 7.49 -1.78 4.54
C LEU A 5 8.54 -0.85 3.92
N ILE A 6 9.73 -0.77 4.53
CA ILE A 6 10.85 0.02 4.01
C ILE A 6 11.33 -0.53 2.65
N THR A 7 11.40 -1.85 2.48
CA THR A 7 11.79 -2.46 1.20
C THR A 7 10.74 -2.22 0.11
N VAL A 8 9.44 -2.30 0.40
CA VAL A 8 8.38 -1.98 -0.58
C VAL A 8 8.45 -0.52 -1.02
N VAL A 9 8.66 0.41 -0.08
CA VAL A 9 8.81 1.85 -0.39
C VAL A 9 10.06 2.13 -1.22
N LEU A 10 11.22 1.53 -0.88
CA LEU A 10 12.47 1.72 -1.65
C LEU A 10 12.43 1.04 -3.03
N CYS A 11 11.80 -0.12 -3.18
CA CYS A 11 11.74 -0.80 -4.49
C CYS A 11 10.78 -0.12 -5.48
N SER A 12 9.87 0.72 -4.99
CA SER A 12 8.93 1.48 -5.83
C SER A 12 9.56 2.69 -6.50
N SER A 13 10.65 3.22 -5.96
CA SER A 13 11.32 4.44 -6.45
C SER A 13 12.50 4.18 -7.40
N LEU A 14 12.85 2.92 -7.68
CA LEU A 14 14.12 2.55 -8.31
C LEU A 14 14.05 1.76 -9.64
N GLY A 15 12.88 1.54 -10.26
CA GLY A 15 12.80 0.62 -11.41
C GLY A 15 11.83 0.99 -12.53
N ALA A 16 12.38 1.25 -13.72
CA ALA A 16 11.67 1.47 -14.97
C ALA A 16 10.80 0.26 -15.39
N GLY A 17 9.50 0.50 -15.63
CA GLY A 17 8.54 -0.46 -16.16
C GLY A 17 7.11 -0.05 -15.82
N SER A 18 6.12 -0.49 -16.60
CA SER A 18 4.68 -0.15 -16.48
C SER A 18 4.01 -0.47 -15.13
N THR A 19 4.77 -0.96 -14.15
CA THR A 19 4.39 -1.20 -12.75
C THR A 19 4.57 0.03 -11.85
N HIS A 20 5.12 1.12 -12.38
CA HIS A 20 5.47 2.33 -11.61
C HIS A 20 4.27 3.00 -10.91
N GLU A 21 3.04 2.83 -11.42
CA GLU A 21 1.83 3.40 -10.79
C GLU A 21 1.13 2.45 -9.81
N VAL A 22 1.38 1.14 -9.90
CA VAL A 22 0.68 0.15 -9.07
C VAL A 22 1.05 0.33 -7.60
N VAL A 23 2.33 0.53 -7.29
CA VAL A 23 2.77 0.59 -5.89
C VAL A 23 2.39 1.90 -5.21
N PRO A 24 2.56 3.09 -5.81
CA PRO A 24 2.03 4.33 -5.22
C PRO A 24 0.53 4.27 -4.99
N SER A 25 -0.25 3.80 -5.97
CA SER A 25 -1.70 3.65 -5.84
C SER A 25 -2.10 2.61 -4.77
N PHE A 26 -1.37 1.51 -4.67
CA PHE A 26 -1.53 0.51 -3.60
C PHE A 26 -1.27 1.11 -2.23
N LEU A 27 -0.14 1.79 -2.03
CA LEU A 27 0.23 2.39 -0.75
C LEU A 27 -0.77 3.48 -0.34
N GLN A 28 -1.23 4.29 -1.30
CA GLN A 28 -2.24 5.31 -1.02
C GLN A 28 -3.58 4.68 -0.60
N THR A 29 -4.05 3.68 -1.34
CA THR A 29 -5.29 2.96 -0.97
C THR A 29 -5.14 2.22 0.37
N LEU A 30 -3.94 1.75 0.69
CA LEU A 30 -3.64 1.06 1.94
C LEU A 30 -3.69 2.02 3.15
N LEU A 31 -3.24 3.27 2.97
CA LEU A 31 -3.25 4.30 4.02
C LEU A 31 -4.61 4.96 4.20
N GLU A 32 -5.30 5.28 3.09
CA GLU A 32 -6.47 6.16 3.09
C GLU A 32 -7.79 5.45 2.71
N GLY A 33 -7.72 4.24 2.15
CA GLY A 33 -8.86 3.47 1.68
C GLY A 33 -9.27 2.31 2.61
N SER A 34 -10.00 1.34 2.05
CA SER A 34 -10.39 0.08 2.71
C SER A 34 -9.67 -1.13 2.10
N ALA A 35 -9.76 -2.28 2.77
CA ALA A 35 -9.22 -3.53 2.25
C ALA A 35 -9.90 -3.93 0.93
N GLU A 36 -11.21 -3.71 0.81
CA GLU A 36 -11.98 -3.96 -0.41
C GLU A 36 -11.52 -3.10 -1.58
N GLN A 37 -11.20 -1.82 -1.31
CA GLN A 37 -10.69 -0.91 -2.32
C GLN A 37 -9.30 -1.32 -2.84
N LEU A 38 -8.47 -1.97 -2.02
CA LEU A 38 -7.22 -2.56 -2.49
C LEU A 38 -7.50 -3.62 -3.57
N TYR A 39 -8.39 -4.57 -3.29
CA TYR A 39 -8.71 -5.65 -4.24
C TYR A 39 -9.41 -5.15 -5.51
N ALA A 40 -10.31 -4.17 -5.38
CA ALA A 40 -11.05 -3.63 -6.52
C ALA A 40 -10.26 -2.61 -7.34
N GLY A 41 -9.17 -2.06 -6.79
CA GLY A 41 -8.39 -1.00 -7.41
C GLY A 41 -6.98 -1.45 -7.82
N PRO A 42 -5.94 -1.00 -7.09
CA PRO A 42 -4.54 -1.06 -7.53
C PRO A 42 -4.01 -2.47 -7.80
N ILE A 43 -4.59 -3.49 -7.16
CA ILE A 43 -4.17 -4.88 -7.34
C ILE A 43 -5.21 -5.75 -8.03
N SER A 44 -6.26 -5.16 -8.62
CA SER A 44 -7.35 -5.89 -9.30
C SER A 44 -6.90 -6.78 -10.46
N GLN A 45 -5.74 -6.46 -11.06
CA GLN A 45 -5.14 -7.25 -12.13
C GLN A 45 -4.42 -8.53 -11.65
N TYR A 46 -4.23 -8.70 -10.34
CA TYR A 46 -3.56 -9.87 -9.78
C TYR A 46 -4.57 -10.89 -9.28
N GLU A 47 -4.27 -12.17 -9.48
CA GLU A 47 -4.98 -13.25 -8.81
C GLU A 47 -4.53 -13.29 -7.34
N VAL A 48 -5.44 -12.91 -6.43
CA VAL A 48 -5.17 -12.86 -4.99
C VAL A 48 -5.95 -13.97 -4.30
N ASP A 49 -5.21 -14.98 -3.84
CA ASP A 49 -5.76 -16.11 -3.08
C ASP A 49 -6.24 -15.71 -1.68
N ASP A 50 -6.99 -16.61 -1.03
CA ASP A 50 -7.62 -16.34 0.27
C ASP A 50 -6.60 -16.04 1.37
N VAL A 51 -5.43 -16.68 1.33
CA VAL A 51 -4.36 -16.46 2.31
C VAL A 51 -3.79 -15.06 2.16
N THR A 52 -3.58 -14.62 0.93
CA THR A 52 -3.07 -13.28 0.60
C THR A 52 -4.09 -12.21 0.96
N ARG A 53 -5.39 -12.45 0.72
CA ARG A 53 -6.46 -11.56 1.19
C ARG A 53 -6.48 -11.44 2.71
N ALA A 54 -6.39 -12.55 3.43
CA ALA A 54 -6.34 -12.53 4.89
C ALA A 54 -5.13 -11.72 5.41
N ALA A 55 -3.97 -11.88 4.79
CA ALA A 55 -2.77 -11.13 5.13
C ALA A 55 -2.93 -9.61 4.86
N LEU A 56 -3.53 -9.23 3.73
CA LEU A 56 -3.78 -7.83 3.37
C LEU A 56 -4.80 -7.16 4.31
N THR A 57 -5.87 -7.87 4.68
CA THR A 57 -6.83 -7.40 5.67
C THR A 57 -6.15 -7.16 7.02
N ALA A 58 -5.35 -8.12 7.50
CA ALA A 58 -4.60 -7.96 8.76
C ALA A 58 -3.60 -6.79 8.72
N LEU A 59 -2.93 -6.58 7.58
CA LEU A 59 -2.05 -5.43 7.37
C LEU A 59 -2.84 -4.11 7.45
N LYS A 60 -4.01 -4.05 6.81
CA LYS A 60 -4.88 -2.87 6.85
C LYS A 60 -5.35 -2.56 8.26
N GLU A 61 -5.77 -3.57 9.02
CA GLU A 61 -6.14 -3.42 10.44
C GLU A 61 -4.98 -2.91 11.31
N CYS A 62 -3.73 -3.24 10.99
CA CYS A 62 -2.58 -2.66 11.67
C CYS A 62 -2.41 -1.16 11.36
N ILE A 63 -2.66 -0.77 10.11
CA ILE A 63 -2.55 0.63 9.67
C ILE A 63 -3.70 1.47 10.24
N ASP A 64 -4.91 0.90 10.34
CA ASP A 64 -6.07 1.56 10.93
C ASP A 64 -5.92 1.87 12.43
N LYS A 65 -4.93 1.26 13.09
CA LYS A 65 -4.56 1.57 14.48
C LYS A 65 -3.58 2.74 14.60
N LEU A 66 -3.03 3.23 13.50
CA LEU A 66 -2.18 4.42 13.52
C LEU A 66 -3.00 5.65 13.89
N SER A 67 -2.35 6.63 14.52
CA SER A 67 -2.99 7.92 14.72
C SER A 67 -3.23 8.60 13.37
N PRO A 68 -4.30 9.42 13.24
CA PRO A 68 -4.55 10.16 12.00
C PRO A 68 -3.37 11.02 11.54
N GLU A 69 -2.59 11.56 12.50
CA GLU A 69 -1.37 12.34 12.21
C GLU A 69 -0.29 11.49 11.54
N HIS A 70 -0.07 10.26 12.01
CA HIS A 70 0.90 9.34 11.38
C HIS A 70 0.45 8.91 9.99
N VAL A 71 -0.84 8.61 9.79
CA VAL A 71 -1.39 8.28 8.47
C VAL A 71 -1.18 9.44 7.51
N LYS A 72 -1.47 10.67 7.95
CA LYS A 72 -1.24 11.88 7.15
C LYS A 72 0.23 12.06 6.77
N ALA A 73 1.16 11.90 7.71
CA ALA A 73 2.58 12.02 7.41
C ALA A 73 3.07 10.99 6.38
N LEU A 74 2.55 9.76 6.44
CA LEU A 74 2.84 8.72 5.46
C LEU A 74 2.22 9.00 4.09
N ALA A 75 1.00 9.55 4.03
CA ALA A 75 0.37 9.95 2.78
C ALA A 75 1.12 11.12 2.12
N ASP A 76 1.52 12.12 2.90
CA ASP A 76 2.30 13.27 2.41
C ASP A 76 3.65 12.81 1.82
N LEU A 77 4.27 11.75 2.38
CA LEU A 77 5.50 11.15 1.84
C LEU A 77 5.32 10.58 0.42
N LEU A 78 4.15 10.02 0.09
CA LEU A 78 3.86 9.46 -1.23
C LEU A 78 3.75 10.55 -2.31
N VAL A 79 3.27 11.74 -1.93
CA VAL A 79 3.07 12.89 -2.84
C VAL A 79 4.39 13.58 -3.20
N ILE A 80 5.42 13.50 -2.35
CA ILE A 80 6.70 14.20 -2.57
C ILE A 80 7.52 13.60 -3.73
N HIS A 81 7.15 12.41 -4.24
CA HIS A 81 7.88 11.72 -5.32
C HIS A 81 7.01 11.22 -6.50
N SER A 82 5.75 11.68 -6.60
CA SER A 82 4.85 11.37 -7.72
C SER A 82 4.89 12.44 -8.81
#